data_AF-A0A512RPU2-F1
#
_entry.id   AF-A0A512RPU2-F1
#
_cell.length_a   1.000
_cell.length_b   1.000
_cell.length_c   1.000
_cell.angle_alpha   90.00
_cell.angle_beta   90.00
_cell.angle_gamma   90.00
#
_symmetry.space_group_name_H-M   'P 1'
#
loop_
_entity.id
_entity.type
_entity.pdbx_description
1 polymer ?
#
loop_
_entity_poly.entity_id
_entity_poly.type
_entity_poly.pdbx_seq_one_letter_code
_entity_poly.pdbx_strand_id
1 'polypeptide(L)'
;MTRIRDDKYQELSSIAKRTKDQTISSIVRDIIHNNQVKVYTHDESTDLLLEELITLRSELNAIGVNFNQITRHFNTYPEEDKKRFYAKIGFEKYQQVETKIDRLLELISSLCKKWLSG
;
A
#
# COMPACT_ATOMS: atom_id res chain seq x y z
N MET A 1 22.13 -38.22 -12.55
CA MET A 1 20.77 -37.63 -12.58
C MET A 1 19.95 -38.36 -11.53
N THR A 2 19.58 -37.70 -10.44
CA THR A 2 18.88 -38.36 -9.33
C THR A 2 17.39 -38.46 -9.67
N ARG A 3 16.83 -39.68 -9.64
CA ARG A 3 15.41 -39.90 -9.93
C ARG A 3 14.59 -39.50 -8.70
N ILE A 4 13.88 -38.39 -8.79
CA ILE A 4 12.98 -37.89 -7.75
C ILE A 4 11.56 -38.35 -8.09
N ARG A 5 10.80 -38.78 -7.09
CA ARG A 5 9.38 -39.14 -7.23
C ARG A 5 8.55 -37.86 -7.44
N ASP A 6 7.49 -37.91 -8.24
CA ASP A 6 6.76 -36.72 -8.68
C ASP A 6 6.23 -35.85 -7.53
N ASP A 7 5.82 -36.45 -6.42
CA ASP A 7 5.40 -35.77 -5.19
C ASP A 7 6.51 -34.88 -4.63
N LYS A 8 7.73 -35.41 -4.50
CA LYS A 8 8.91 -34.69 -4.03
C LYS A 8 9.41 -33.67 -5.03
N TYR A 9 9.22 -33.93 -6.33
CA TYR A 9 9.54 -32.94 -7.36
C TYR A 9 8.61 -31.72 -7.26
N GLN A 10 7.31 -31.93 -7.05
CA GLN A 10 6.36 -30.83 -6.85
C GLN A 10 6.64 -30.03 -5.58
N GLU A 11 6.96 -30.72 -4.49
CA GLU A 11 7.37 -30.09 -3.23
C GLU A 11 8.60 -29.18 -3.43
N LEU A 12 9.67 -29.71 -4.03
CA LEU A 12 10.90 -28.96 -4.30
C LEU A 12 10.69 -27.82 -5.30
N SER A 13 9.81 -28.01 -6.29
CA SER A 13 9.44 -26.95 -7.23
C SER A 13 8.70 -25.81 -6.53
N SER A 14 7.82 -26.12 -5.56
CA SER A 14 7.13 -25.11 -4.77
C SER A 14 8.09 -24.30 -3.88
N ILE A 15 9.11 -24.96 -3.31
CA ILE A 15 10.16 -24.30 -2.53
C ILE A 15 11.01 -23.42 -3.45
N ALA A 16 11.39 -23.92 -4.63
CA ALA A 16 12.17 -23.17 -5.62
C ALA A 16 11.51 -21.85 -6.04
N LYS A 17 10.18 -21.83 -6.17
CA LYS A 17 9.42 -20.61 -6.47
C LYS A 17 9.45 -19.56 -5.35
N ARG A 18 9.71 -19.97 -4.11
CA ARG A 18 9.75 -19.10 -2.92
C ARG A 18 11.17 -18.75 -2.48
N THR A 19 12.18 -19.30 -3.14
CA THR A 19 13.61 -19.00 -2.93
C THR A 19 14.10 -18.09 -4.05
N LYS A 20 14.91 -17.08 -3.72
CA LYS A 20 15.48 -16.19 -4.72
C LYS A 20 16.58 -16.91 -5.51
N ASP A 21 16.41 -17.02 -6.82
CA ASP A 21 17.40 -17.49 -7.80
C ASP A 21 17.94 -18.93 -7.58
N GLN A 22 17.21 -19.79 -6.86
CA GLN A 22 17.61 -21.19 -6.66
C GLN A 22 16.90 -22.14 -7.62
N THR A 23 17.68 -22.96 -8.31
CA THR A 23 17.17 -24.11 -9.07
C THR A 23 16.91 -25.29 -8.13
N ILE A 24 16.06 -26.24 -8.54
CA ILE A 24 15.83 -27.49 -7.79
C ILE A 24 17.17 -28.19 -7.48
N SER A 25 18.10 -28.19 -8.44
CA SER A 25 19.45 -28.74 -8.25
C SER A 25 20.25 -28.03 -7.16
N SER A 26 20.12 -26.70 -7.04
CA SER A 26 20.75 -25.91 -5.98
C SER A 26 20.16 -26.26 -4.61
N ILE A 27 18.84 -26.34 -4.50
CA ILE A 27 18.13 -26.67 -3.26
C ILE A 27 18.49 -28.07 -2.79
N VAL A 28 18.48 -29.05 -3.70
CA VAL A 28 18.87 -30.43 -3.39
C VAL A 28 20.33 -30.49 -2.93
N ARG A 29 21.23 -29.73 -3.58
CA ARG A 29 22.63 -29.65 -3.17
C ARG A 29 22.77 -29.08 -1.76
N ASP A 30 22.05 -28.01 -1.45
CA ASP A 30 22.09 -27.37 -0.14
C ASP A 30 21.55 -28.31 0.95
N ILE A 31 20.44 -29.02 0.69
CA ILE A 31 19.89 -30.03 1.60
C ILE A 31 20.90 -31.17 1.86
N ILE A 32 21.56 -31.67 0.81
CA ILE A 32 22.56 -32.76 0.95
C ILE A 32 23.78 -32.31 1.76
N HIS A 33 24.20 -31.04 1.60
CA HIS A 33 25.34 -30.48 2.34
C HIS A 33 24.93 -29.90 3.70
N ASN A 34 23.67 -30.11 4.12
CA ASN A 34 23.11 -29.60 5.37
C ASN A 34 23.18 -28.07 5.49
N ASN A 35 23.15 -27.38 4.35
CA ASN A 35 23.11 -25.92 4.25
C ASN A 35 21.67 -25.41 4.43
N GLN A 36 21.54 -24.20 4.96
CA GLN A 36 20.23 -23.55 5.11
C GLN A 36 19.68 -23.07 3.76
N VAL A 37 18.47 -23.50 3.41
CA VAL A 37 17.70 -22.97 2.28
C VAL A 37 16.85 -21.80 2.76
N LYS A 38 17.19 -20.58 2.33
CA LYS A 38 16.48 -19.36 2.71
C LYS A 38 15.27 -19.15 1.80
N VAL A 39 14.08 -19.37 2.35
CA VAL A 39 12.80 -19.10 1.68
C VAL A 39 12.34 -17.71 2.05
N TYR A 40 11.94 -16.91 1.06
CA TYR A 40 11.36 -15.59 1.27
C TYR A 40 9.85 -15.69 1.15
N THR A 41 9.14 -15.24 2.18
CA THR A 41 7.68 -15.12 2.15
C THR A 41 7.36 -13.66 1.93
N HIS A 42 6.76 -13.34 0.77
CA HIS A 42 6.25 -11.99 0.49
C HIS A 42 4.80 -11.93 0.94
N ASP A 43 4.46 -10.92 1.74
CA ASP A 43 3.10 -10.73 2.25
C ASP A 43 2.35 -9.73 1.36
N GLU A 44 1.59 -10.27 0.42
CA GLU A 44 0.76 -9.52 -0.54
C GLU A 44 -0.25 -8.58 0.14
N SER A 45 -0.64 -8.85 1.39
CA SER A 45 -1.56 -7.96 2.10
C SER A 45 -0.91 -6.65 2.55
N THR A 46 0.42 -6.56 2.56
CA THR A 46 1.14 -5.29 2.79
C THR A 46 1.13 -4.42 1.54
N ASP A 47 1.22 -5.03 0.37
CA ASP A 47 1.17 -4.31 -0.91
C ASP A 47 -0.19 -3.68 -1.14
N LEU A 48 -1.27 -4.41 -0.86
CA LEU A 48 -2.65 -3.89 -0.96
C LEU A 48 -2.86 -2.67 -0.05
N LEU A 49 -2.34 -2.71 1.18
CA LEU A 49 -2.42 -1.56 2.11
C LEU A 49 -1.63 -0.34 1.58
N LEU A 50 -0.47 -0.57 0.96
CA LEU A 50 0.33 0.49 0.37
C LEU A 50 -0.38 1.15 -0.83
N GLU A 51 -1.03 0.36 -1.68
CA GLU A 51 -1.83 0.88 -2.79
C GLU A 51 -3.00 1.77 -2.32
N GLU A 52 -3.71 1.34 -1.27
CA GLU A 52 -4.79 2.15 -0.67
C GLU A 52 -4.25 3.47 -0.10
N LEU A 53 -3.10 3.46 0.57
CA LEU A 53 -2.46 4.67 1.10
C LEU A 53 -2.00 5.63 -0.01
N ILE A 54 -1.43 5.10 -1.10
CA ILE A 54 -1.03 5.90 -2.27
C ILE A 54 -2.26 6.58 -2.88
N THR A 55 -3.36 5.85 -3.01
CA THR A 55 -4.63 6.36 -3.53
C THR A 55 -5.15 7.49 -2.65
N LEU A 56 -5.25 7.26 -1.34
CA LEU A 56 -5.76 8.25 -0.39
C LEU A 56 -4.90 9.52 -0.35
N ARG A 57 -3.56 9.38 -0.42
CA ARG A 57 -2.64 10.52 -0.53
C ARG A 57 -2.92 11.36 -1.78
N SER A 58 -3.19 10.72 -2.91
CA SER A 58 -3.46 11.45 -4.16
C SER A 58 -4.78 12.22 -4.10
N GLU A 59 -5.82 11.63 -3.49
CA GLU A 59 -7.10 12.28 -3.26
C GLU A 59 -6.97 13.50 -2.33
N LEU A 60 -6.26 13.35 -1.20
CA LEU A 60 -6.01 14.45 -0.26
C LEU A 60 -5.25 15.60 -0.92
N ASN A 61 -4.23 15.30 -1.74
CA ASN A 61 -3.50 16.31 -2.51
C ASN A 61 -4.43 17.07 -3.48
N ALA A 62 -5.31 16.35 -4.19
CA ALA A 62 -6.28 16.96 -5.09
C ALA A 62 -7.24 17.90 -4.34
N ILE A 63 -7.72 17.50 -3.16
CA ILE A 63 -8.58 18.35 -2.32
C ILE A 63 -7.82 19.61 -1.87
N GLY A 64 -6.57 19.47 -1.41
CA GLY A 64 -5.74 20.61 -1.01
C GLY A 64 -5.50 21.63 -2.14
N VAL A 65 -5.21 21.14 -3.35
CA VAL A 65 -5.09 21.99 -4.55
C VAL A 65 -6.40 22.72 -4.86
N ASN A 66 -7.54 22.04 -4.72
CA ASN A 66 -8.86 22.64 -4.93
C ASN A 66 -9.18 23.71 -3.87
N PHE A 67 -8.90 23.43 -2.61
CA PHE A 67 -9.12 24.35 -1.49
C PHE A 67 -8.27 25.62 -1.63
N ASN A 68 -7.02 25.48 -2.06
CA ASN A 68 -6.14 26.63 -2.35
C ASN A 68 -6.72 27.52 -3.47
N GLN A 69 -7.32 26.93 -4.50
CA GLN A 69 -7.98 27.70 -5.57
C GLN A 69 -9.20 28.46 -5.03
N ILE A 70 -10.05 27.80 -4.23
CA ILE A 70 -11.21 28.45 -3.60
C ILE A 70 -10.77 29.63 -2.71
N THR A 71 -9.72 29.43 -1.91
CA THR A 71 -9.16 30.48 -1.05
C THR A 71 -8.63 31.67 -1.87
N ARG A 72 -7.94 31.39 -2.99
CA ARG A 72 -7.51 32.45 -3.91
C ARG A 72 -8.71 33.22 -4.47
N HIS A 73 -9.72 32.54 -4.98
CA HIS A 73 -10.92 33.19 -5.51
C HIS A 73 -11.66 34.02 -4.46
N PHE A 74 -11.82 33.49 -3.25
CA PHE A 74 -12.42 34.21 -2.12
C PHE A 74 -11.68 35.53 -1.81
N ASN A 75 -10.34 35.51 -1.86
CA ASN A 75 -9.52 36.70 -1.59
C ASN A 75 -9.43 37.65 -2.79
N THR A 76 -9.55 37.15 -4.03
CA THR A 76 -9.49 37.96 -5.25
C THR A 76 -10.75 38.79 -5.46
N TYR A 77 -11.93 38.25 -5.16
CA TYR A 77 -13.20 38.93 -5.41
C TYR A 77 -13.66 39.71 -4.17
N PRO A 78 -13.74 41.05 -4.22
CA PRO A 78 -14.20 41.85 -3.10
C PRO A 78 -15.72 41.77 -2.87
N GLU A 79 -16.49 41.33 -3.86
CA GLU A 79 -17.96 41.29 -3.81
C GLU A 79 -18.45 40.28 -2.76
N GLU A 80 -19.33 40.73 -1.85
CA GLU A 80 -19.92 39.94 -0.75
C GLU A 80 -20.54 38.61 -1.24
N ASP A 81 -21.29 38.64 -2.34
CA ASP A 81 -21.97 37.44 -2.87
C ASP A 81 -20.97 36.39 -3.37
N LYS A 82 -19.90 36.82 -4.04
CA LYS A 82 -18.83 35.92 -4.49
C LYS A 82 -18.06 35.36 -3.30
N LYS A 83 -17.79 36.16 -2.27
CA LYS A 83 -17.18 35.69 -1.03
C LYS A 83 -18.04 34.63 -0.34
N ARG A 84 -19.34 34.88 -0.18
CA ARG A 84 -20.29 33.91 0.40
C ARG A 84 -20.32 32.61 -0.41
N PHE A 85 -20.31 32.71 -1.74
CA PHE A 85 -20.26 31.56 -2.63
C PHE A 85 -18.99 30.71 -2.42
N TYR A 86 -17.80 31.32 -2.48
CA TYR A 86 -16.54 30.59 -2.30
C TYR A 86 -16.35 30.07 -0.87
N ALA A 87 -16.85 30.79 0.15
CA ALA A 87 -16.86 30.30 1.52
C ALA A 87 -17.72 29.02 1.67
N LYS A 88 -18.90 28.99 1.05
CA LYS A 88 -19.77 27.80 1.05
C LYS A 88 -19.09 26.60 0.38
N ILE A 89 -18.54 26.80 -0.82
CA ILE A 89 -17.82 25.72 -1.53
C ILE A 89 -16.60 25.25 -0.72
N GLY A 90 -15.86 26.19 -0.11
CA GLY A 90 -14.72 25.87 0.74
C GLY A 90 -15.11 25.00 1.94
N PHE A 91 -16.24 25.31 2.59
CA PHE A 91 -16.77 24.51 3.69
C PHE A 91 -17.16 23.10 3.25
N GLU A 92 -17.87 22.94 2.13
CA GLU A 92 -18.23 21.62 1.58
C GLU A 92 -16.98 20.78 1.26
N LYS A 93 -15.92 21.40 0.72
CA LYS A 93 -14.64 20.73 0.47
C LYS A 93 -13.90 20.37 1.75
N TYR A 94 -13.96 21.21 2.77
CA TYR A 94 -13.38 20.93 4.07
C TYR A 94 -14.03 19.71 4.75
N GLN A 95 -15.36 19.59 4.68
CA GLN A 95 -16.07 18.41 5.21
C GLN A 95 -15.66 17.11 4.49
N GLN A 96 -15.34 17.18 3.20
CA GLN A 96 -14.80 16.03 2.45
C GLN A 96 -13.40 15.62 2.92
N VAL A 97 -12.60 16.55 3.45
CA VAL A 97 -11.28 16.23 4.02
C VAL A 97 -11.42 15.44 5.32
N GLU A 98 -12.35 15.83 6.20
CA GLU A 98 -12.56 15.20 7.51
C GLU A 98 -12.81 13.69 7.37
N THR A 99 -13.75 13.31 6.51
CA THR A 99 -14.03 11.89 6.21
C THR A 99 -12.83 11.12 5.62
N LYS A 100 -11.95 11.79 4.87
CA LYS A 100 -10.73 11.18 4.32
C LYS A 100 -9.63 11.05 5.38
N ILE A 101 -9.57 11.97 6.35
CA ILE A 101 -8.67 11.88 7.51
C ILE A 101 -9.07 10.69 8.39
N ASP A 102 -10.36 10.48 8.64
CA ASP A 102 -10.82 9.32 9.41
C ASP A 102 -10.39 8.00 8.76
N ARG A 103 -10.59 7.89 7.44
CA ARG A 103 -10.13 6.72 6.67
C ARG A 103 -8.62 6.54 6.71
N LEU A 104 -7.85 7.63 6.69
CA LEU A 104 -6.39 7.57 6.80
C LEU A 104 -5.98 7.02 8.17
N LEU A 105 -6.60 7.50 9.25
CA LEU A 105 -6.31 7.06 10.61
C LEU A 105 -6.66 5.58 10.82
N GLU A 106 -7.74 5.08 10.22
CA GLU A 106 -8.07 3.66 10.19
C GLU A 106 -6.97 2.81 9.52
N LEU A 107 -6.53 3.23 8.33
CA LEU A 107 -5.50 2.52 7.58
C LEU A 107 -4.16 2.51 8.31
N ILE A 108 -3.74 3.65 8.86
CA ILE A 108 -2.54 3.76 9.70
C ILE A 108 -2.66 2.84 10.91
N SER A 109 -3.81 2.81 11.57
CA SER A 109 -4.03 1.92 12.73
C SER A 109 -3.95 0.45 12.35
N SER A 110 -4.47 0.06 11.18
CA SER A 110 -4.33 -1.32 10.66
C SER A 110 -2.87 -1.68 10.37
N LEU A 111 -2.11 -0.73 9.81
CA LEU A 111 -0.71 -0.90 9.44
C LEU A 111 0.16 -1.00 10.69
N CYS A 112 -0.08 -0.17 11.71
CA CYS A 112 0.58 -0.27 13.01
C CYS A 112 0.31 -1.61 13.70
N LYS A 113 -0.94 -2.11 13.67
CA LYS A 113 -1.26 -3.43 14.23
C LYS A 113 -0.50 -4.54 13.52
N LYS A 114 -0.46 -4.50 12.19
CA LYS A 114 0.23 -5.49 11.37
C LYS A 114 1.75 -5.46 11.58
N TRP A 115 2.32 -4.26 11.67
CA TRP A 115 3.74 -4.05 11.95
C TRP A 115 4.15 -4.54 13.35
N LEU A 116 3.31 -4.35 14.38
CA LEU A 116 3.56 -4.81 15.75
C LEU A 116 3.30 -6.31 15.96
N SER A 117 2.61 -6.97 15.03
CA SER A 117 2.29 -8.40 15.10
C SER A 117 3.32 -9.32 14.43
N GLY A 118 4.38 -8.75 13.83
CA GLY A 118 5.55 -9.48 13.31
C GLY A 118 6.71 -9.44 14.29
#